data_AF-A0A4Y9IH58-F1
#
_entry.id   AF-A0A4Y9IH58-F1
#
_cell.length_a   1.000
_cell.length_b   1.000
_cell.length_c   1.000
_cell.angle_alpha   90.00
_cell.angle_beta   90.00
_cell.angle_gamma   90.00
#
_symmetry.space_group_name_H-M   'P 1'
#
loop_
_entity.id
_entity.type
_entity.pdbx_description
1 polymer ?
#
loop_
_entity_poly.entity_id
_entity_poly.type
_entity_poly.pdbx_seq_one_letter_code
_entity_poly.pdbx_strand_id
1 'polypeptide(L)'
;SVSIHGVVDNDQNVIYLPFHKTDGVSITEMLKEFAQVPVMIENEANLSALYERNFKHSLSINNLIALSIHKGIGAGLIINNKLYRGANGEAGEIGKTLVSKVSNNVETYHKIEDIFSQEALLQNLSHQLGETLTLSKLIQ
;
A
#
# COMPACT_ATOMS: atom_id res chain seq x y z
N SER A 1 -13.92 10.25 -3.08
CA SER A 1 -12.51 9.91 -2.81
C SER A 1 -12.09 8.76 -3.69
N VAL A 2 -10.84 8.75 -4.17
CA VAL A 2 -10.28 7.70 -5.01
C VAL A 2 -9.10 7.07 -4.27
N SER A 3 -9.09 5.75 -4.22
CA SER A 3 -7.97 4.97 -3.68
C SER A 3 -6.98 4.66 -4.80
N ILE A 4 -5.69 4.79 -4.52
CA ILE A 4 -4.62 4.35 -5.43
C ILE A 4 -3.59 3.50 -4.69
N HIS A 5 -2.93 2.60 -5.44
CA HIS A 5 -1.65 2.04 -5.03
C HIS A 5 -0.57 3.05 -5.34
N GLY A 6 0.03 3.66 -4.33
CA GLY A 6 1.04 4.69 -4.51
C GLY A 6 1.15 5.69 -3.37
N VAL A 7 1.96 6.72 -3.60
CA VAL A 7 2.18 7.82 -2.65
C VAL A 7 1.46 9.06 -3.12
N VAL A 8 0.66 9.65 -2.23
CA VAL A 8 0.01 10.95 -2.41
C VAL A 8 0.55 11.88 -1.35
N ASP A 9 1.05 13.05 -1.75
CA ASP A 9 1.52 14.05 -0.79
C ASP A 9 0.36 14.80 -0.10
N ASN A 10 0.72 15.71 0.81
CA ASN A 10 -0.27 16.51 1.54
C ASN A 10 -0.99 17.54 0.65
N ASP A 11 -0.43 17.87 -0.53
CA ASP A 11 -0.98 18.81 -1.51
C ASP A 11 -1.84 18.11 -2.58
N GLN A 12 -2.12 16.80 -2.41
CA GLN A 12 -2.91 15.96 -3.31
C GLN A 12 -2.23 15.69 -4.67
N ASN A 13 -0.90 15.75 -4.73
CA ASN A 13 -0.13 15.28 -5.87
C ASN A 13 0.15 13.79 -5.74
N VAL A 14 -0.02 13.05 -6.83
CA VAL A 14 0.41 11.65 -6.93
C VAL A 14 1.91 11.63 -7.22
N ILE A 15 2.72 11.34 -6.20
CA ILE A 15 4.19 11.37 -6.27
C ILE A 15 4.75 10.08 -6.86
N TYR A 16 4.12 8.94 -6.57
CA TYR A 16 4.61 7.64 -6.97
C TYR A 16 3.47 6.67 -7.25
N LEU A 17 3.59 5.92 -8.34
CA LEU A 17 2.75 4.78 -8.68
C LEU A 17 3.66 3.58 -8.97
N PRO A 18 3.49 2.44 -8.28
CA PRO A 18 4.34 1.27 -8.49
C PRO A 18 4.08 0.57 -9.84
N PHE A 19 2.88 0.70 -10.39
CA PHE A 19 2.44 -0.09 -11.56
C PHE A 19 2.16 0.74 -12.82
N HIS A 20 2.23 2.08 -12.73
CA HIS A 20 1.86 2.99 -13.82
C HIS A 20 2.79 4.20 -13.87
N LYS A 21 2.96 4.77 -15.06
CA LYS A 21 3.60 6.08 -15.25
C LYS A 21 2.53 7.12 -15.50
N THR A 22 2.72 8.32 -14.96
CA THR A 22 1.80 9.45 -15.17
C THR A 22 2.22 10.34 -16.34
N ASP A 23 3.45 10.18 -16.86
CA ASP A 23 4.01 10.97 -17.96
C ASP A 23 3.81 12.50 -17.81
N GLY A 24 3.88 12.99 -16.57
CA GLY A 24 3.71 14.41 -16.23
C GLY A 24 2.25 14.88 -16.09
N VAL A 25 1.28 13.97 -16.22
CA VAL A 25 -0.15 14.27 -16.09
C VAL A 25 -0.57 14.20 -14.61
N SER A 26 -1.27 15.24 -14.15
CA SER A 26 -1.91 15.23 -12.82
C SER A 26 -3.20 14.41 -12.85
N ILE A 27 -3.16 13.21 -12.27
CA ILE A 27 -4.35 12.36 -12.11
C ILE A 27 -5.43 13.10 -11.32
N THR A 28 -5.03 13.84 -10.29
CA THR A 28 -5.95 14.61 -9.44
C THR A 28 -6.71 15.65 -10.25
N GLU A 29 -6.03 16.44 -11.08
CA GLU A 29 -6.70 17.46 -11.91
C GLU A 29 -7.57 16.83 -12.99
N MET A 30 -7.10 15.79 -13.66
CA MET A 30 -7.89 15.06 -14.65
C MET A 30 -9.21 14.54 -14.05
N LEU A 31 -9.15 13.97 -12.83
CA LEU A 31 -10.34 13.47 -12.15
C LEU A 31 -11.27 14.61 -11.70
N LYS A 32 -10.74 15.75 -11.27
CA LYS A 32 -11.55 16.93 -10.92
C LYS A 32 -12.29 17.47 -12.14
N GLU A 33 -11.58 17.63 -13.26
CA GLU A 33 -12.17 18.10 -14.53
C GLU A 33 -13.26 17.15 -15.02
N PHE A 34 -13.01 15.85 -14.96
CA PHE A 34 -13.97 14.83 -15.37
C PHE A 34 -15.20 14.77 -14.47
N ALA A 35 -15.00 14.73 -13.15
CA ALA A 35 -16.06 14.47 -12.19
C ALA A 35 -16.87 15.73 -11.83
N GLN A 36 -16.33 16.93 -12.06
CA GLN A 36 -16.93 18.23 -11.69
C GLN A 36 -17.35 18.33 -10.20
N VAL A 37 -16.64 17.61 -9.33
CA VAL A 37 -16.82 17.62 -7.87
C VAL A 37 -15.46 17.56 -7.18
N PRO A 38 -15.36 17.91 -5.88
CA PRO A 38 -14.13 17.73 -5.12
C PRO A 38 -13.64 16.28 -5.17
N VAL A 39 -12.40 16.08 -5.63
CA VAL A 39 -11.72 14.79 -5.66
C VAL A 39 -10.58 14.80 -4.64
N MET A 40 -10.58 13.78 -3.79
CA MET A 40 -9.48 13.46 -2.88
C MET A 40 -8.87 12.14 -3.31
N ILE A 41 -7.56 12.09 -3.49
CA ILE A 41 -6.81 10.86 -3.76
C ILE A 41 -6.06 10.46 -2.49
N GLU A 42 -6.06 9.17 -2.19
CA GLU A 42 -5.37 8.63 -1.03
C GLU A 42 -4.84 7.21 -1.31
N ASN A 43 -3.78 6.85 -0.59
CA ASN A 43 -3.22 5.50 -0.58
C ASN A 43 -4.24 4.48 -0.03
N GLU A 44 -4.25 3.25 -0.55
CA GLU A 44 -5.23 2.24 -0.14
C GLU A 44 -5.13 1.85 1.33
N ALA A 45 -3.91 1.72 1.88
CA ALA A 45 -3.71 1.34 3.27
C ALA A 45 -4.17 2.45 4.23
N ASN A 46 -3.94 3.72 3.86
CA ASN A 46 -4.46 4.88 4.57
C ASN A 46 -6.00 4.90 4.61
N LEU A 47 -6.65 4.61 3.49
CA LEU A 47 -8.11 4.51 3.44
C LEU A 47 -8.65 3.33 4.24
N SER A 48 -7.95 2.19 4.26
CA SER A 48 -8.29 1.06 5.14
C SER A 48 -8.22 1.47 6.62
N ALA A 49 -7.19 2.20 7.03
CA ALA A 49 -7.07 2.70 8.41
C ALA A 49 -8.20 3.67 8.78
N LEU A 50 -8.56 4.58 7.86
CA LEU A 50 -9.69 5.50 8.05
C LEU A 50 -11.03 4.75 8.15
N TYR A 51 -11.23 3.73 7.32
CA TYR A 51 -12.42 2.89 7.36
C TYR A 51 -12.55 2.19 8.71
N GLU A 52 -11.49 1.48 9.14
CA GLU A 52 -11.47 0.77 10.42
C GLU A 52 -11.71 1.70 11.62
N ARG A 53 -11.13 2.91 11.60
CA ARG A 53 -11.34 3.92 12.64
C ARG A 53 -12.80 4.41 12.69
N ASN A 54 -13.40 4.68 11.53
CA ASN A 54 -14.72 5.32 11.45
C ASN A 54 -15.89 4.31 11.59
N PHE A 55 -15.71 3.09 11.11
CA PHE A 55 -16.79 2.10 11.01
C PHE A 55 -16.97 1.27 12.29
N LYS A 56 -15.98 1.25 13.18
CA LYS A 56 -16.11 0.64 14.51
C LYS A 56 -16.87 1.57 15.45
N HIS A 57 -18.20 1.59 15.27
CA HIS A 57 -19.16 2.45 15.97
C HIS A 57 -19.10 2.42 17.51
N SER A 58 -18.47 1.43 18.14
CA SER A 58 -18.48 1.24 19.60
C SER A 58 -17.17 1.55 20.33
N LEU A 59 -16.07 1.85 19.63
CA LEU A 59 -14.77 2.12 20.25
C LEU A 59 -14.07 3.31 19.56
N SER A 60 -13.75 4.35 20.32
CA SER A 60 -12.87 5.43 19.84
C SER A 60 -11.45 4.88 19.66
N ILE A 61 -11.10 4.50 18.44
CA ILE A 61 -9.75 4.02 18.13
C ILE A 61 -8.82 5.22 17.96
N ASN A 62 -8.09 5.54 19.02
CA ASN A 62 -7.17 6.68 19.03
C ASN A 62 -5.88 6.38 18.23
N ASN A 63 -5.41 5.13 18.25
CA ASN A 63 -4.21 4.72 17.52
C ASN A 63 -4.49 3.39 16.82
N LEU A 64 -4.11 3.29 15.55
CA LEU A 64 -4.35 2.13 14.70
C LEU A 64 -3.25 1.99 13.67
N ILE A 65 -2.85 0.76 13.40
CA ILE A 65 -2.09 0.39 12.20
C ILE A 65 -2.96 -0.57 11.40
N ALA A 66 -3.30 -0.20 10.16
CA ALA A 66 -3.95 -1.10 9.22
C ALA A 66 -2.91 -1.60 8.22
N LEU A 67 -2.68 -2.90 8.15
CA LEU A 67 -1.73 -3.51 7.21
C LEU A 67 -2.48 -3.96 5.96
N SER A 68 -2.01 -3.51 4.79
CA SER A 68 -2.46 -4.00 3.49
C SER A 68 -1.36 -4.90 2.91
N ILE A 69 -1.70 -6.16 2.62
CA ILE A 69 -0.80 -7.15 2.02
C ILE A 69 -1.49 -7.68 0.76
N HIS A 70 -1.03 -7.23 -0.40
CA HIS A 70 -1.54 -7.65 -1.71
C HIS A 70 -0.37 -7.77 -2.70
N LYS A 71 -0.39 -7.01 -3.80
CA LYS A 71 0.74 -6.90 -4.72
C LYS A 71 1.97 -6.24 -4.07
N GLY A 72 1.73 -5.26 -3.20
CA GLY A 72 2.74 -4.65 -2.34
C GLY A 72 2.36 -4.79 -0.87
N ILE A 73 3.17 -4.20 0.00
CA ILE A 73 2.89 -4.12 1.43
C ILE A 73 2.90 -2.65 1.89
N GLY A 74 1.78 -2.23 2.48
CA GLY A 74 1.63 -0.87 3.01
C GLY A 74 0.94 -0.88 4.37
N ALA A 75 1.06 0.25 5.08
CA ALA A 75 0.45 0.45 6.38
C ALA A 75 -0.25 1.82 6.45
N GLY A 76 -1.52 1.83 6.80
CA GLY A 76 -2.22 3.06 7.17
C GLY A 76 -2.09 3.33 8.66
N LEU A 77 -1.73 4.55 9.03
CA LEU A 77 -1.43 4.91 10.42
C LEU A 77 -2.44 5.92 10.97
N ILE A 78 -3.20 5.57 11.99
CA ILE A 78 -3.92 6.54 12.82
C ILE A 78 -3.11 6.78 14.08
N ILE A 79 -2.76 8.03 14.35
CA ILE A 79 -2.06 8.48 15.56
C ILE A 79 -2.85 9.63 16.16
N ASN A 80 -3.19 9.55 17.44
CA ASN A 80 -4.00 10.56 18.13
C ASN A 80 -5.29 10.92 17.37
N ASN A 81 -6.01 9.90 16.93
CA ASN A 81 -7.26 9.96 16.18
C ASN A 81 -7.16 10.63 14.79
N LYS A 82 -5.94 10.85 14.27
CA LYS A 82 -5.70 11.46 12.96
C LYS A 82 -4.92 10.52 12.06
N LEU A 83 -5.25 10.54 10.77
CA LEU A 83 -4.42 9.86 9.77
C LEU A 83 -3.04 10.54 9.73
N TYR A 84 -1.99 9.73 9.85
CA TYR A 84 -0.62 10.17 9.85
C TYR A 84 0.03 9.81 8.52
N ARG A 85 0.33 10.83 7.71
CA ARG A 85 0.90 10.71 6.35
C ARG A 85 2.42 10.90 6.30
N GLY A 86 3.03 11.35 7.40
CA GLY A 86 4.42 11.81 7.40
C GLY A 86 4.60 13.12 6.63
N ALA A 87 5.86 13.47 6.36
CA ALA A 87 6.21 14.76 5.74
C ALA A 87 5.71 14.88 4.29
N ASN A 88 5.87 13.82 3.49
CA ASN A 88 5.61 13.81 2.05
C ASN A 88 4.54 12.78 1.61
N GLY A 89 3.74 12.26 2.54
CA GLY A 89 2.76 11.20 2.20
C GLY A 89 3.31 9.77 2.22
N GLU A 90 4.60 9.59 2.51
CA GLU A 90 5.30 8.30 2.44
C GLU A 90 5.24 7.48 3.75
N ALA A 91 4.61 8.01 4.80
CA ALA A 91 4.48 7.22 6.03
C ALA A 91 3.64 5.97 5.76
N GLY A 92 4.15 4.82 6.21
CA GLY A 92 3.46 3.55 6.02
C GLY A 92 3.88 2.76 4.78
N GLU A 93 4.83 3.25 3.99
CA GLU A 93 5.47 2.52 2.88
C GLU A 93 6.42 1.40 3.39
N ILE A 94 5.96 0.60 4.36
CA ILE A 94 6.76 -0.39 5.09
C ILE A 94 7.25 -1.51 4.17
N GLY A 95 6.56 -1.80 3.07
CA GLY A 95 6.95 -2.80 2.08
C GLY A 95 8.30 -2.49 1.45
N LYS A 96 8.67 -1.21 1.34
CA LYS A 96 9.96 -0.75 0.79
C LYS A 96 11.12 -0.86 1.77
N THR A 97 10.86 -1.22 3.03
CA THR A 97 11.92 -1.44 4.03
C THR A 97 12.86 -2.54 3.53
N LEU A 98 14.16 -2.33 3.64
CA LEU A 98 15.15 -3.33 3.28
C LEU A 98 15.38 -4.29 4.45
N VAL A 99 15.35 -5.59 4.15
CA VAL A 99 15.78 -6.66 5.05
C VAL A 99 16.97 -7.38 4.43
N SER A 100 17.93 -7.77 5.28
CA SER A 100 19.07 -8.55 4.83
C SER A 100 18.80 -10.04 4.91
N LYS A 101 19.32 -10.77 3.93
CA LYS A 101 19.34 -12.23 3.89
C LYS A 101 20.75 -12.68 3.60
N VAL A 102 21.30 -13.47 4.52
CA VAL A 102 22.62 -14.09 4.37
C VAL A 102 22.44 -15.50 3.82
N SER A 103 23.07 -15.79 2.69
CA SER A 103 23.11 -17.13 2.10
C SER A 103 24.50 -17.39 1.51
N ASN A 104 25.08 -18.56 1.77
CA ASN A 104 26.43 -18.91 1.32
C ASN A 104 27.49 -17.82 1.61
N ASN A 105 27.45 -17.22 2.80
CA ASN A 105 28.30 -16.08 3.23
C ASN A 105 28.18 -14.80 2.37
N VAL A 106 27.15 -14.69 1.54
CA VAL A 106 26.81 -13.47 0.80
C VAL A 106 25.58 -12.83 1.43
N GLU A 107 25.71 -11.57 1.84
CA GLU A 107 24.59 -10.76 2.32
C GLU A 107 23.92 -10.06 1.15
N THR A 108 22.60 -10.19 1.05
CA THR A 108 21.78 -9.54 0.03
C THR A 108 20.65 -8.77 0.70
N TYR A 109 20.27 -7.63 0.14
CA TYR A 109 19.18 -6.79 0.65
C TYR A 109 17.99 -6.87 -0.30
N HIS A 110 16.82 -7.08 0.27
CA HIS A 110 15.56 -7.17 -0.47
C HIS A 110 14.53 -6.31 0.24
N LYS A 111 13.56 -5.78 -0.51
CA LYS A 111 12.41 -5.13 0.13
C LYS A 111 11.55 -6.19 0.81
N ILE A 112 10.88 -5.82 1.91
CA ILE A 112 9.94 -6.71 2.59
C ILE A 112 8.86 -7.19 1.62
N GLU A 113 8.33 -6.31 0.76
CA GLU A 113 7.29 -6.66 -0.21
C GLU A 113 7.73 -7.67 -1.27
N ASP A 114 9.02 -7.67 -1.64
CA ASP A 114 9.57 -8.63 -2.61
C ASP A 114 9.64 -10.06 -2.04
N ILE A 115 9.55 -10.20 -0.71
CA ILE A 115 9.64 -11.49 -0.01
C ILE A 115 8.28 -11.94 0.53
N PHE A 116 7.49 -11.01 1.06
CA PHE A 116 6.31 -11.30 1.88
C PHE A 116 4.98 -10.80 1.31
N SER A 117 4.97 -10.17 0.13
CA SER A 117 3.71 -9.84 -0.55
C SER A 117 2.95 -11.10 -0.96
N GLN A 118 1.66 -10.95 -1.25
CA GLN A 118 0.85 -12.06 -1.76
C GLN A 118 1.47 -12.64 -3.05
N GLU A 119 1.95 -11.77 -3.94
CA GLU A 119 2.60 -12.19 -5.18
C GLU A 119 3.91 -12.94 -4.90
N ALA A 120 4.76 -12.44 -4.00
CA ALA A 120 6.00 -13.11 -3.61
C ALA A 120 5.74 -14.50 -2.99
N LEU A 121 4.74 -14.61 -2.11
CA LEU A 121 4.35 -15.89 -1.50
C LEU A 121 3.82 -16.87 -2.56
N LEU A 122 2.95 -16.43 -3.46
CA LEU A 122 2.43 -17.26 -4.56
C LEU A 122 3.54 -17.74 -5.50
N GLN A 123 4.48 -16.87 -5.85
CA GLN A 123 5.63 -17.23 -6.70
C GLN A 123 6.55 -18.25 -6.02
N ASN A 124 6.87 -18.02 -4.74
CA ASN A 124 7.70 -18.94 -3.97
C ASN A 124 7.06 -20.33 -3.84
N LEU A 125 5.76 -20.40 -3.53
CA LEU A 125 5.04 -21.66 -3.46
C LEU A 125 4.94 -22.35 -4.83
N SER A 126 4.67 -21.58 -5.90
CA SER A 126 4.61 -22.11 -7.26
C SER A 126 5.93 -22.78 -7.66
N HIS A 127 7.06 -22.13 -7.34
CA HIS A 127 8.39 -22.68 -7.60
C HIS A 127 8.66 -23.95 -6.79
N GLN A 128 8.24 -24.00 -5.51
CA GLN A 128 8.45 -25.16 -4.65
C GLN A 128 7.60 -26.37 -5.06
N LEU A 129 6.37 -26.15 -5.54
CA LEU A 129 5.46 -27.22 -5.95
C LEU A 129 5.63 -27.62 -7.43
N GLY A 130 6.36 -26.83 -8.22
CA GLY A 130 6.54 -27.07 -9.65
C GLY A 130 5.28 -26.82 -10.49
N GLU A 131 4.34 -26.02 -9.98
CA GLU A 131 3.10 -25.67 -10.66
C GLU A 131 2.75 -24.19 -10.49
N THR A 132 2.00 -23.61 -11.43
CA THR A 132 1.52 -22.23 -11.29
C THR A 132 0.32 -22.18 -10.34
N LEU A 133 0.54 -21.65 -9.15
CA LEU A 133 -0.50 -21.31 -8.19
C LEU A 133 -1.08 -19.93 -8.48
N THR A 134 -2.37 -19.80 -8.20
CA THR A 134 -3.08 -18.52 -8.20
C THR A 134 -3.87 -18.42 -6.91
N LEU A 135 -4.20 -17.22 -6.46
CA LEU A 135 -4.99 -17.04 -5.25
C LEU A 135 -6.33 -17.82 -5.33
N SER A 136 -6.98 -17.81 -6.49
CA SER A 136 -8.21 -18.56 -6.74
C SER A 136 -8.06 -20.07 -6.58
N LYS A 137 -6.87 -20.64 -6.85
CA LYS A 137 -6.61 -22.07 -6.64
C LYS A 137 -6.40 -22.43 -5.17
N LEU A 138 -5.96 -21.49 -4.33
CA LEU A 138 -5.64 -21.74 -2.92
C LEU A 138 -6.84 -21.58 -1.97
N ILE A 139 -7.88 -20.85 -2.38
CA ILE A 139 -9.06 -20.54 -1.54
C ILE A 139 -10.25 -21.46 -1.88
N GLN A 140 -10.10 -22.39 -2.81
CA GLN A 140 -11.07 -23.47 -3.08
C GLN A 140 -10.79 -24.68 -2.19
#